data_AF-A0A8T7KV37-F1
#
_entry.id   AF-A0A8T7KV37-F1
#
_cell.length_a   1.000
_cell.length_b   1.000
_cell.length_c   1.000
_cell.angle_alpha   90.00
_cell.angle_beta   90.00
_cell.angle_gamma   90.00
#
_symmetry.space_group_name_H-M   'P 1'
#
loop_
_entity.id
_entity.type
_entity.pdbx_description
1 polymer ?
#
loop_
_entity_poly.entity_id
_entity_poly.type
_entity_poly.pdbx_seq_one_letter_code
_entity_poly.pdbx_strand_id
1 'polypeptide(L)'
;MRQNRSNLALGIILLVIGGWLLVTRQVPSIQEWLDANFTWPMYTIGAGLVVLLIGLITGAPGMAIPASIIAGIGGILYYQNSTDNFGSWSYMWTLIPGFVGVGTILAGLLGENTRRNLGHGLRLIVTSTVLFLIFATFFGGLSILGEYGLPILLILLGVYVLASGFLRRGGNHEAR
;
A
#
# COMPACT_ATOMS: atom_id res chain seq x y z
N MET A 1 -14.63 6.37 29.88
CA MET A 1 -14.72 4.90 29.70
C MET A 1 -14.12 4.37 28.38
N ARG A 2 -13.94 5.16 27.31
CA ARG A 2 -13.32 4.69 26.03
C ARG A 2 -11.82 4.36 26.12
N GLN A 3 -11.03 5.10 26.91
CA GLN A 3 -9.57 4.90 27.02
C GLN A 3 -9.17 3.55 27.60
N ASN A 4 -9.89 3.03 28.60
CA ASN A 4 -9.55 1.75 29.24
C ASN A 4 -9.69 0.56 28.27
N ARG A 5 -10.65 0.60 27.34
CA ARG A 5 -10.84 -0.46 26.33
C ARG A 5 -9.74 -0.45 25.27
N SER A 6 -9.28 0.73 24.86
CA SER A 6 -8.18 0.88 23.90
C SER A 6 -6.85 0.36 24.48
N ASN A 7 -6.57 0.68 25.75
CA ASN A 7 -5.37 0.19 26.43
C ASN A 7 -5.39 -1.33 26.64
N LEU A 8 -6.55 -1.91 26.96
CA LEU A 8 -6.71 -3.37 27.06
C LEU A 8 -6.49 -4.06 25.72
N ALA A 9 -7.09 -3.55 24.64
CA ALA A 9 -6.94 -4.14 23.31
C ALA A 9 -5.48 -4.06 22.82
N LEU A 10 -4.82 -2.93 23.04
CA LEU A 10 -3.41 -2.75 22.70
C LEU A 10 -2.51 -3.69 23.53
N GLY A 11 -2.81 -3.87 24.82
CA GLY A 11 -2.14 -4.85 25.69
C GLY A 11 -2.31 -6.30 25.22
N ILE A 12 -3.51 -6.69 24.78
CA ILE A 12 -3.77 -8.02 24.23
C ILE A 12 -3.00 -8.24 22.93
N ILE A 13 -2.96 -7.25 22.03
CA ILE A 13 -2.18 -7.33 20.79
C ILE A 13 -0.70 -7.52 21.10
N LEU A 14 -0.15 -6.74 22.03
CA LEU A 14 1.25 -6.88 22.46
C LEU A 14 1.54 -8.26 23.07
N LEU A 15 0.61 -8.81 23.86
CA LEU A 15 0.73 -10.16 24.41
C LEU A 15 0.71 -11.24 23.32
N VAL A 16 -0.18 -11.12 22.33
CA VAL A 16 -0.25 -12.06 21.20
C VAL A 16 1.02 -11.99 20.35
N ILE A 17 1.47 -10.78 20.01
CA ILE A 17 2.71 -10.57 19.22
C ILE A 17 3.93 -11.07 20.00
N GLY A 18 4.05 -10.71 21.28
CA GLY A 18 5.15 -11.15 22.13
C GLY A 18 5.16 -12.67 22.33
N GLY A 19 4.00 -13.27 22.59
CA GLY A 19 3.85 -14.72 22.68
C GLY A 19 4.22 -15.44 21.39
N TRP A 20 3.78 -14.92 20.23
CA TRP A 20 4.16 -15.44 18.92
C TRP A 20 5.68 -15.38 18.69
N LEU A 21 6.32 -14.25 18.99
CA LEU A 21 7.78 -14.09 18.86
C LEU A 21 8.55 -15.04 19.79
N LEU A 22 8.03 -15.31 20.99
CA LEU A 22 8.64 -16.28 21.90
C LEU A 22 8.52 -17.72 21.38
N VAL A 23 7.32 -18.12 20.93
CA VAL A 23 7.06 -19.47 20.41
C VAL A 23 7.92 -19.76 19.18
N THR A 24 7.99 -18.81 18.24
CA THR A 24 8.79 -18.96 17.01
C THR A 24 10.29 -19.04 17.28
N ARG A 25 10.79 -18.47 18.38
CA ARG A 25 12.20 -18.57 18.80
C ARG A 25 12.51 -19.85 19.58
N GLN A 26 11.54 -20.39 20.31
CA GLN A 26 11.74 -21.51 21.24
C GLN A 26 11.51 -22.89 20.59
N VAL A 27 10.74 -22.94 19.49
CA VAL A 27 10.32 -24.19 18.86
C VAL A 27 10.89 -24.31 17.44
N PRO A 28 11.96 -25.10 17.22
CA PRO A 28 12.63 -25.24 15.93
C PRO A 28 11.70 -25.74 14.80
N SER A 29 10.76 -26.64 15.11
CA SER A 29 9.82 -27.17 14.11
C SER A 29 8.85 -26.13 13.57
N ILE A 30 8.48 -25.13 14.38
CA ILE A 30 7.66 -24.00 13.92
C ILE A 30 8.50 -23.08 13.04
N GLN A 31 9.76 -22.86 13.39
CA GLN A 31 10.68 -22.06 12.60
C GLN A 31 10.94 -22.68 11.22
N GLU A 32 11.21 -23.98 11.15
CA GLU A 32 11.39 -24.70 9.88
C GLU A 32 10.12 -24.63 8.99
N TRP A 33 8.94 -24.78 9.60
CA TRP A 33 7.68 -24.62 8.88
C TRP A 33 7.48 -23.19 8.37
N LEU A 34 7.83 -22.18 9.17
CA LEU A 34 7.75 -20.79 8.77
C LEU A 34 8.73 -20.46 7.64
N ASP A 35 9.98 -20.88 7.74
CA ASP A 35 10.99 -20.62 6.70
C ASP A 35 10.63 -21.32 5.37
N ALA A 36 9.95 -22.47 5.44
CA ALA A 36 9.48 -23.19 4.25
C ALA A 36 8.26 -22.54 3.58
N ASN A 37 7.40 -21.84 4.33
CA ASN A 37 6.11 -21.31 3.83
C ASN A 37 6.07 -19.77 3.71
N PHE A 38 6.90 -19.06 4.47
CA PHE A 38 6.89 -17.61 4.58
C PHE A 38 8.25 -17.04 4.19
N THR A 39 8.25 -16.28 3.10
CA THR A 39 9.39 -15.45 2.72
C THR A 39 9.48 -14.21 3.61
N TRP A 40 10.69 -13.70 3.82
CA TRP A 40 10.92 -12.53 4.66
C TRP A 40 10.06 -11.28 4.34
N PRO A 41 9.70 -10.94 3.08
CA PRO A 41 8.84 -9.79 2.77
C PRO A 41 7.41 -9.93 3.32
N MET A 42 6.95 -11.17 3.52
CA MET A 42 5.64 -11.46 4.08
C MET A 42 5.53 -10.97 5.53
N TYR A 43 6.64 -10.97 6.29
CA TYR A 43 6.67 -10.38 7.62
C TYR A 43 6.51 -8.85 7.56
N THR A 44 7.05 -8.18 6.54
CA THR A 44 6.85 -6.74 6.32
C THR A 44 5.39 -6.44 5.99
N ILE A 45 4.75 -7.24 5.13
CA ILE A 45 3.31 -7.12 4.84
C ILE A 45 2.49 -7.32 6.12
N GLY A 46 2.82 -8.36 6.90
CA GLY A 46 2.20 -8.64 8.19
C GLY A 46 2.32 -7.48 9.19
N ALA A 47 3.49 -6.83 9.25
CA ALA A 47 3.68 -5.64 10.09
C ALA A 47 2.76 -4.48 9.67
N GLY A 48 2.60 -4.23 8.36
CA GLY A 48 1.65 -3.25 7.85
C GLY A 48 0.21 -3.56 8.24
N LEU A 49 -0.19 -4.84 8.16
CA LEU A 49 -1.51 -5.30 8.60
C LEU A 49 -1.73 -5.09 10.10
N VAL A 50 -0.72 -5.38 10.94
CA VAL A 50 -0.78 -5.13 12.38
C VAL A 50 -0.98 -3.64 12.67
N VAL A 51 -0.26 -2.75 11.98
CA VAL A 51 -0.45 -1.29 12.12
C VAL A 51 -1.87 -0.87 11.74
N LEU A 52 -2.43 -1.44 10.66
CA LEU A 52 -3.81 -1.16 10.25
C LEU A 52 -4.82 -1.60 11.32
N LEU A 53 -4.64 -2.81 11.87
CA LEU A 53 -5.49 -3.36 12.94
C LEU A 53 -5.42 -2.49 14.20
N ILE A 54 -4.23 -2.03 14.59
CA ILE A 54 -4.07 -1.09 15.70
C ILE A 54 -4.84 0.19 15.41
N GLY A 55 -4.72 0.75 14.21
CA GLY A 55 -5.49 1.92 13.77
C GLY A 55 -7.00 1.74 13.90
N LEU A 56 -7.51 0.59 13.45
CA LEU A 56 -8.93 0.25 13.54
C LEU A 56 -9.42 0.15 14.99
N ILE A 57 -8.65 -0.53 15.85
CA ILE A 57 -8.98 -0.78 17.26
C ILE A 57 -8.91 0.50 18.09
N THR A 58 -7.92 1.34 17.82
CA THR A 58 -7.72 2.62 18.52
C THR A 58 -8.64 3.73 17.99
N GLY A 59 -9.33 3.50 16.87
CA GLY A 59 -10.17 4.50 16.22
C GLY A 59 -9.35 5.66 15.66
N ALA A 60 -8.17 5.36 15.11
CA ALA A 60 -7.26 6.31 14.48
C ALA A 60 -7.14 6.02 12.97
N PRO A 61 -8.08 6.50 12.14
CA PRO A 61 -8.09 6.23 10.70
C PRO A 61 -6.81 6.66 9.98
N GLY A 62 -6.15 7.73 10.43
CA GLY A 62 -4.85 8.16 9.92
C GLY A 62 -3.73 7.10 9.94
N MET A 63 -3.84 6.06 10.79
CA MET A 63 -2.89 4.92 10.80
C MET A 63 -2.96 4.05 9.53
N ALA A 64 -4.02 4.19 8.72
CA ALA A 64 -4.13 3.50 7.45
C ALA A 64 -3.05 3.94 6.43
N ILE A 65 -2.55 5.18 6.55
CA ILE A 65 -1.47 5.70 5.71
C ILE A 65 -0.15 4.95 5.96
N PRO A 66 0.45 4.98 7.17
CA PRO A 66 1.67 4.23 7.43
C PRO A 66 1.50 2.73 7.25
N ALA A 67 0.33 2.16 7.58
CA ALA A 67 0.04 0.75 7.33
C ALA A 67 0.13 0.39 5.83
N SER A 68 -0.44 1.22 4.96
CA SER A 68 -0.44 1.00 3.51
C SER A 68 0.96 1.14 2.91
N ILE A 69 1.78 2.06 3.41
CA ILE A 69 3.19 2.20 2.98
C ILE A 69 3.97 0.94 3.33
N ILE A 70 3.88 0.47 4.58
CA ILE A 70 4.62 -0.71 5.04
C ILE A 70 4.18 -1.95 4.25
N ALA A 71 2.87 -2.18 4.11
CA ALA A 71 2.34 -3.31 3.34
C ALA A 71 2.71 -3.21 1.85
N GLY A 72 2.65 -2.01 1.26
CA GLY A 72 3.02 -1.78 -0.13
C GLY A 72 4.51 -2.03 -0.41
N ILE A 73 5.40 -1.58 0.48
CA ILE A 73 6.83 -1.90 0.41
C ILE A 73 7.05 -3.40 0.56
N GLY A 74 6.36 -4.05 1.51
CA GLY A 74 6.38 -5.51 1.64
C GLY A 74 5.96 -6.23 0.36
N GLY A 75 4.96 -5.70 -0.35
CA GLY A 75 4.53 -6.21 -1.66
C GLY A 75 5.59 -6.05 -2.76
N ILE A 76 6.29 -4.90 -2.81
CA ILE A 76 7.43 -4.70 -3.73
C ILE A 76 8.52 -5.72 -3.42
N LEU A 77 8.89 -5.86 -2.14
CA LEU A 77 9.93 -6.78 -1.71
C LEU A 77 9.54 -8.24 -1.97
N TYR A 78 8.26 -8.59 -1.83
CA TYR A 78 7.74 -9.92 -2.15
C TYR A 78 7.92 -10.25 -3.62
N TYR A 79 7.54 -9.31 -4.50
CA TYR A 79 7.78 -9.43 -5.94
C TYR A 79 9.28 -9.60 -6.23
N GLN A 80 10.13 -8.74 -5.66
CA GLN A 80 11.58 -8.78 -5.89
C GLN A 80 12.22 -10.09 -5.44
N ASN A 81 11.80 -10.61 -4.29
CA ASN A 81 12.27 -11.88 -3.77
C ASN A 81 11.77 -13.08 -4.58
N SER A 82 10.60 -12.98 -5.21
CA SER A 82 10.06 -14.07 -6.05
C SER A 82 10.64 -14.08 -7.46
N THR A 83 11.07 -12.94 -8.00
CA THR A 83 11.59 -12.82 -9.36
C THR A 83 13.10 -12.59 -9.41
N ASP A 84 13.78 -12.59 -8.25
CA ASP A 84 15.19 -12.21 -8.06
C ASP A 84 15.57 -10.88 -8.75
N ASN A 85 14.60 -9.99 -8.94
CA ASN A 85 14.78 -8.74 -9.68
C ASN A 85 14.80 -7.55 -8.73
N PHE A 86 15.86 -7.45 -7.94
CA PHE A 86 16.08 -6.30 -7.06
C PHE A 86 16.38 -5.01 -7.84
N GLY A 87 16.82 -5.13 -9.10
CA GLY A 87 17.00 -3.99 -10.02
C GLY A 87 15.70 -3.23 -10.34
N SER A 88 14.55 -3.90 -10.16
CA SER A 88 13.24 -3.27 -10.28
C SER A 88 13.01 -2.11 -9.31
N TRP A 89 13.82 -2.01 -8.24
CA TRP A 89 13.81 -0.87 -7.33
C TRP A 89 13.99 0.45 -8.05
N SER A 90 14.73 0.50 -9.15
CA SER A 90 14.95 1.71 -9.99
C SER A 90 13.66 2.41 -10.41
N TYR A 91 12.55 1.67 -10.54
CA TYR A 91 11.25 2.21 -10.90
C TYR A 91 10.14 1.92 -9.88
N MET A 92 10.16 0.79 -9.16
CA MET A 92 9.10 0.42 -8.21
C MET A 92 8.99 1.35 -7.00
N TRP A 93 10.05 2.04 -6.60
CA TRP A 93 10.01 3.02 -5.50
C TRP A 93 8.98 4.14 -5.74
N THR A 94 8.71 4.46 -7.00
CA THR A 94 7.73 5.49 -7.39
C THR A 94 6.28 5.10 -7.07
N LEU A 95 6.03 3.84 -6.67
CA LEU A 95 4.74 3.35 -6.18
C LEU A 95 4.42 3.83 -4.75
N ILE A 96 5.43 4.29 -4.00
CA ILE A 96 5.28 4.69 -2.59
C ILE A 96 4.20 5.79 -2.40
N PRO A 97 4.17 6.89 -3.19
CA PRO A 97 3.08 7.86 -3.11
C PRO A 97 1.71 7.24 -3.40
N GLY A 98 1.64 6.21 -4.25
CA GLY A 98 0.42 5.47 -4.53
C GLY A 98 -0.07 4.71 -3.30
N PHE A 99 0.84 4.08 -2.54
CA PHE A 99 0.51 3.46 -1.26
C PHE A 99 0.03 4.48 -0.22
N VAL A 100 0.61 5.67 -0.19
CA VAL A 100 0.08 6.80 0.61
C VAL A 100 -1.35 7.12 0.18
N GLY A 101 -1.62 7.14 -1.13
CA GLY A 101 -2.95 7.37 -1.68
C GLY A 101 -3.97 6.31 -1.27
N VAL A 102 -3.60 5.03 -1.31
CA VAL A 102 -4.42 3.91 -0.82
C VAL A 102 -4.74 4.10 0.67
N GLY A 103 -3.74 4.39 1.50
CA GLY A 103 -3.96 4.63 2.91
C GLY A 103 -4.81 5.87 3.21
N THR A 104 -4.70 6.90 2.38
CA THR A 104 -5.56 8.10 2.47
C THR A 104 -7.02 7.75 2.14
N ILE A 105 -7.26 6.92 1.11
CA ILE A 105 -8.61 6.44 0.78
C ILE A 105 -9.18 5.61 1.94
N LEU A 106 -8.39 4.68 2.47
CA LEU A 106 -8.78 3.86 3.63
C LEU A 106 -9.12 4.72 4.85
N ALA A 107 -8.30 5.72 5.19
CA ALA A 107 -8.60 6.68 6.25
C ALA A 107 -9.93 7.42 5.99
N GLY A 108 -10.18 7.79 4.73
CA GLY A 108 -11.44 8.39 4.28
C GLY A 108 -12.67 7.50 4.47
N LEU A 109 -12.55 6.22 4.15
CA LEU A 109 -13.61 5.21 4.33
C LEU A 109 -13.88 4.92 5.81
N LEU A 110 -12.86 5.03 6.64
CA LEU A 110 -12.95 4.88 8.11
C LEU A 110 -13.50 6.13 8.82
N GLY A 111 -13.90 7.17 8.07
CA GLY A 111 -14.66 8.32 8.59
C GLY A 111 -13.91 9.65 8.66
N GLU A 112 -12.63 9.72 8.25
CA GLU A 112 -11.91 11.00 8.16
C GLU A 112 -12.22 11.72 6.85
N ASN A 113 -13.02 12.79 6.87
CA ASN A 113 -13.20 13.71 5.72
C ASN A 113 -13.33 13.01 4.35
N THR A 114 -14.21 12.01 4.27
CA THR A 114 -14.29 11.01 3.19
C THR A 114 -14.13 11.57 1.78
N ARG A 115 -14.92 12.59 1.40
CA ARG A 115 -14.89 13.17 0.05
C ARG A 115 -13.52 13.78 -0.31
N ARG A 116 -12.87 14.44 0.65
CA ARG A 116 -11.54 15.06 0.45
C ARG A 116 -10.45 13.98 0.35
N ASN A 117 -10.51 12.99 1.25
CA ASN A 117 -9.52 11.93 1.34
C ASN A 117 -9.56 10.99 0.12
N LEU A 118 -10.75 10.66 -0.39
CA LEU A 118 -10.89 9.90 -1.64
C LEU A 118 -10.27 10.63 -2.83
N GLY A 119 -10.62 11.91 -3.02
CA GLY A 119 -10.09 12.70 -4.13
C GLY A 119 -8.58 12.93 -4.05
N HIS A 120 -8.04 13.12 -2.84
CA HIS A 120 -6.60 13.27 -2.64
C HIS A 120 -5.85 11.95 -2.87
N GLY A 121 -6.35 10.85 -2.30
CA GLY A 121 -5.73 9.55 -2.44
C GLY A 121 -5.75 9.03 -3.87
N LEU A 122 -6.84 9.23 -4.61
CA LEU A 122 -6.88 8.91 -6.05
C LEU A 122 -5.83 9.69 -6.84
N ARG A 123 -5.67 11.00 -6.56
CA ARG A 123 -4.64 11.80 -7.25
C ARG A 123 -3.24 11.26 -6.97
N LEU A 124 -2.95 10.83 -5.74
CA LEU A 124 -1.66 10.24 -5.38
C LEU A 124 -1.42 8.91 -6.11
N ILE A 125 -2.42 8.03 -6.18
CA ILE A 125 -2.34 6.77 -6.93
C ILE A 125 -2.03 7.04 -8.40
N VAL A 126 -2.72 8.00 -9.01
CA VAL A 126 -2.51 8.36 -10.42
C VAL A 126 -1.12 8.90 -10.64
N THR A 127 -0.71 9.91 -9.87
CA THR A 127 0.63 10.51 -10.00
C THR A 127 1.72 9.46 -9.82
N SER A 128 1.56 8.58 -8.84
CA SER A 128 2.48 7.48 -8.58
C SER A 128 2.53 6.47 -9.73
N THR A 129 1.38 6.12 -10.30
CA THR A 129 1.29 5.26 -11.49
C THR A 129 1.99 5.90 -12.69
N VAL A 130 1.77 7.20 -12.94
CA VAL A 130 2.44 7.95 -14.00
C VAL A 130 3.96 7.90 -13.82
N LEU A 131 4.46 8.21 -12.61
CA LEU A 131 5.88 8.16 -12.28
C LEU A 131 6.46 6.75 -12.47
N PHE A 132 5.75 5.72 -12.03
CA PHE A 132 6.13 4.33 -12.21
C PHE A 132 6.30 3.99 -13.69
N LEU A 133 5.36 4.38 -14.54
CA LEU A 133 5.44 4.13 -15.97
C LEU A 133 6.61 4.87 -16.64
N ILE A 134 6.84 6.12 -16.25
CA ILE A 134 7.96 6.91 -16.76
C ILE A 134 9.28 6.21 -16.39
N PHE A 135 9.50 5.89 -15.12
CA PHE A 135 10.75 5.25 -14.69
C PHE A 135 10.89 3.83 -15.24
N ALA A 136 9.83 3.03 -15.25
CA ALA A 136 9.86 1.68 -15.82
C ALA A 136 10.22 1.69 -17.31
N THR A 137 9.86 2.75 -18.04
CA THR A 137 10.26 2.95 -19.44
C THR A 137 11.77 3.18 -19.56
N PHE A 138 12.34 4.09 -18.78
CA PHE A 138 13.77 4.42 -18.86
C PHE A 138 14.68 3.29 -18.36
N PHE A 139 14.22 2.51 -17.37
CA PHE A 139 15.01 1.47 -16.71
C PHE A 139 14.68 0.03 -17.19
N GLY A 140 13.91 -0.13 -18.27
CA GLY A 140 13.66 -1.43 -18.90
C GLY A 140 12.67 -2.34 -18.16
N GLY A 141 11.95 -1.83 -17.17
CA GLY A 141 10.93 -2.57 -16.41
C GLY A 141 9.71 -2.99 -17.25
N LEU A 142 9.49 -2.37 -18.41
CA LEU A 142 8.39 -2.70 -19.33
C LEU A 142 8.70 -3.88 -20.26
N SER A 143 9.90 -4.47 -20.22
CA SER A 143 10.22 -5.71 -20.96
C SER A 143 9.26 -6.86 -20.63
N ILE A 144 8.62 -6.82 -19.46
CA ILE A 144 7.60 -7.75 -18.97
C ILE A 144 6.28 -7.65 -19.79
N LEU A 145 6.03 -6.52 -20.47
CA LEU A 145 4.80 -6.24 -21.23
C LEU A 145 4.97 -6.37 -22.75
N GLY A 146 6.14 -6.82 -23.22
CA GLY A 146 6.45 -7.01 -24.64
C GLY A 146 6.62 -5.72 -25.44
N GLU A 147 6.83 -5.85 -26.74
CA GLU A 147 7.15 -4.75 -27.69
C GLU A 147 6.05 -3.66 -27.75
N TYR A 148 4.81 -4.00 -27.40
CA TYR A 148 3.66 -3.09 -27.44
C TYR A 148 3.14 -2.63 -26.06
N GLY A 149 3.81 -3.02 -24.96
CA GLY A 149 3.40 -2.63 -23.61
C GLY A 149 3.39 -1.11 -23.40
N LEU A 150 4.37 -0.43 -24.00
CA LEU A 150 4.58 1.01 -23.88
C LEU A 150 3.49 1.84 -24.60
N PRO A 151 3.14 1.59 -25.88
CA PRO A 151 2.02 2.27 -26.54
C PRO A 151 0.68 2.08 -25.83
N ILE A 152 0.37 0.86 -25.39
CA ILE A 152 -0.93 0.54 -24.79
C ILE A 152 -1.09 1.26 -23.44
N LEU A 153 -0.04 1.26 -22.61
CA LEU A 153 -0.07 1.95 -21.32
C LEU A 153 -0.17 3.47 -21.47
N LEU A 154 0.54 4.06 -22.43
CA LEU A 154 0.44 5.50 -22.70
C LEU A 154 -0.96 5.89 -23.19
N ILE A 155 -1.60 5.05 -24.01
CA ILE A 155 -2.98 5.26 -24.44
C ILE A 155 -3.95 5.20 -23.24
N LEU A 156 -3.86 4.16 -22.42
CA LEU A 156 -4.73 4.00 -21.24
C LEU A 156 -4.53 5.14 -20.24
N LEU A 157 -3.29 5.54 -19.99
CA LEU A 157 -2.97 6.68 -19.13
C LEU A 157 -3.51 8.00 -19.71
N GLY A 158 -3.34 8.23 -21.02
CA GLY A 158 -3.87 9.40 -21.71
C GLY A 158 -5.40 9.48 -21.61
N VAL A 159 -6.10 8.37 -21.83
CA VAL A 159 -7.55 8.26 -21.66
C VAL A 159 -7.96 8.57 -20.22
N TYR A 160 -7.24 8.04 -19.23
CA TYR A 160 -7.51 8.32 -17.82
C TYR A 160 -7.33 9.81 -17.47
N VAL A 161 -6.26 10.44 -17.94
CA VAL A 161 -6.00 11.87 -17.72
C VAL A 161 -7.08 12.73 -18.36
N LEU A 162 -7.51 12.40 -19.58
CA LEU A 162 -8.60 13.08 -20.26
C LEU A 162 -9.92 12.94 -19.48
N ALA A 163 -10.30 11.71 -19.11
CA ALA A 163 -11.52 11.45 -18.35
C ALA A 163 -11.55 12.20 -17.00
N SER A 164 -10.42 12.19 -16.28
CA SER A 164 -10.30 12.91 -15.01
C SER A 164 -10.32 14.44 -15.16
N GLY A 165 -9.86 14.97 -16.30
CA GLY A 165 -9.98 16.39 -16.67
C GLY A 165 -11.42 16.81 -16.95
N PHE A 166 -12.19 15.99 -17.69
CA PHE A 166 -13.58 16.27 -18.01
C PHE A 166 -14.50 16.25 -16.79
N LEU A 167 -14.31 15.28 -15.89
CA LEU A 167 -15.07 15.18 -14.63
C LEU A 167 -14.86 16.40 -13.70
N ARG A 168 -13.71 17.07 -13.81
CA ARG A 168 -13.37 18.25 -13.00
C ARG A 168 -14.04 19.53 -13.49
N ARG A 169 -14.49 19.57 -14.75
CA ARG A 169 -15.09 20.76 -15.38
C ARG A 169 -16.62 20.79 -15.27
N GLY A 170 -17.26 19.62 -15.12
CA GLY A 170 -18.72 19.52 -14.97
C GLY A 170 -19.29 20.01 -13.63
N GLY A 171 -18.49 20.03 -12.56
CA GLY A 171 -18.96 20.44 -11.22
C GLY A 171 -18.97 21.96 -10.94
N ASN A 172 -18.46 22.79 -11.86
CA ASN A 172 -18.33 24.23 -11.67
C ASN A 172 -19.36 25.07 -12.44
N HIS A 173 -20.32 24.45 -13.14
CA HIS A 173 -21.30 25.16 -13.97
C HIS A 173 -22.68 25.37 -13.33
N GLU A 174 -22.94 24.84 -12.13
CA GLU A 174 -24.25 25.02 -11.45
C GLU A 174 -24.26 26.14 -10.39
N ALA A 175 -23.16 26.89 -10.24
CA ALA A 175 -23.04 27.95 -9.23
C ALA A 175 -22.76 29.33 -9.84
N ARG A 176 -23.50 29.69 -10.90
CA ARG A 176 -23.61 31.07 -11.39
C ARG A 176 -25.06 31.42 -11.65
#